data_AF-A0AAN6IQH5-F1
#
_entry.id   AF-A0AAN6IQH5-F1
#
_cell.length_a   1.000
_cell.length_b   1.000
_cell.length_c   1.000
_cell.angle_alpha   90.00
_cell.angle_beta   90.00
_cell.angle_gamma   90.00
#
_symmetry.space_group_name_H-M   'P 1'
#
loop_
_entity.id
_entity.type
_entity.pdbx_description
1 polymer ?
#
loop_
_entity_poly.entity_id
_entity_poly.type
_entity_poly.pdbx_seq_one_letter_code
_entity_poly.pdbx_strand_id
1 'polypeptide(L)'
;MATRRLSSLVSGGGGGNQDFNDSSSANEAQLAKMGYEQELKRSFGLLGMIGFSFSIVTCWTALGGTLIVGIDAGGPPVMVWSWVGICLLSLCVAYSFAEMCSAYPTAGGQYSWVAILAPPKYARGAAWVTGWFMCTGIVAMGAVNNFICSNFILGMANLNNPNYTIERWHCVLVTYLVAICAALVNILFSRYLNQISTFAVCWNILSFFVVIITILAANDHKQPASFVFSDFQNNTGFESAGMGVMIGLLQTLFGMCCYDAPSHLIEEMVLPTRDAPRAIIASVYLGAVTGFIFLISAFFCIGDLEATASTATGVPLIQIFYDSTGSVRGATTLSCMITIIVLICSNSLIAEGSRALWAFARDHGLPFSRTFAKVNKRSQVPVYAILLCLVIQMGLNSIYFASYEGFSTVISIATFGFYVSYAMPLLVRLWSLVAGYEHAKVIPGRYTLGRTLSPIANAVGLVFLLFAGVDFNFPQEGPVSPDNMNYCSAAFGVIGAISLATWVLDGRKNFTGPKTERLEGVPAAAAAAAADSSMKMTAKAGAATAAGGPVGEHKDGSIMGSSDDVGVFEGRGTSLDGSQHGDYDEEKRAAAADDARKMA
;
A
#
# COMPACT_ATOMS: atom_id res chain seq x y z
N MET A 1 -44.11 7.65 -5.96
CA MET A 1 -43.40 8.38 -7.04
C MET A 1 -41.90 8.49 -6.74
N ALA A 2 -41.20 7.38 -6.43
CA ALA A 2 -39.78 7.43 -6.04
C ALA A 2 -39.00 6.13 -6.31
N THR A 3 -39.30 5.41 -7.39
CA THR A 3 -38.61 4.14 -7.74
C THR A 3 -38.40 3.92 -9.24
N ARG A 4 -38.55 4.96 -10.07
CA ARG A 4 -38.41 4.85 -11.54
C ARG A 4 -37.36 5.77 -12.18
N ARG A 5 -36.52 6.44 -11.39
CA ARG A 5 -35.45 7.35 -11.89
C ARG A 5 -34.01 6.84 -11.71
N LEU A 6 -33.82 5.57 -11.35
CA LEU A 6 -32.48 4.94 -11.30
C LEU A 6 -32.22 3.95 -12.44
N SER A 7 -33.25 3.55 -13.21
CA SER A 7 -33.06 2.67 -14.37
C SER A 7 -32.68 3.41 -15.66
N SER A 8 -32.98 4.71 -15.77
CA SER A 8 -32.65 5.50 -16.97
C SER A 8 -31.21 6.01 -17.01
N LEU A 9 -30.44 5.90 -15.91
CA LEU A 9 -28.99 6.13 -15.91
C LEU A 9 -28.19 4.88 -16.32
N VAL A 10 -28.84 3.72 -16.41
CA VAL A 10 -28.23 2.46 -16.87
C VAL A 10 -28.52 2.21 -18.36
N SER A 11 -29.53 2.85 -18.95
CA SER A 11 -29.90 2.65 -20.37
C SER A 11 -29.20 3.61 -21.37
N GLY A 12 -28.29 4.48 -20.90
CA GLY A 12 -27.40 5.28 -21.78
C GLY A 12 -26.01 4.68 -21.98
N GLY A 13 -25.75 3.48 -21.44
CA GLY A 13 -24.40 2.91 -21.27
C GLY A 13 -23.93 1.98 -22.40
N GLY A 14 -23.99 2.41 -23.65
CA GLY A 14 -23.40 1.64 -24.76
C GLY A 14 -21.86 1.63 -24.73
N GLY A 15 -21.24 2.73 -24.28
CA GLY A 15 -19.78 2.87 -24.25
C GLY A 15 -19.08 2.22 -23.05
N GLY A 16 -19.64 2.33 -21.84
CA GLY A 16 -18.98 1.88 -20.62
C GLY A 16 -18.79 0.35 -20.51
N ASN A 17 -19.71 -0.43 -21.10
CA ASN A 17 -19.60 -1.90 -21.11
C ASN A 17 -18.63 -2.41 -22.20
N GLN A 18 -18.50 -1.68 -23.32
CA GLN A 18 -17.50 -1.98 -24.35
C GLN A 18 -16.09 -1.60 -23.87
N ASP A 19 -15.90 -0.42 -23.29
CA ASP A 19 -14.60 0.02 -22.75
C ASP A 19 -14.09 -0.90 -21.63
N PHE A 20 -14.99 -1.44 -20.80
CA PHE A 20 -14.63 -2.39 -19.74
C PHE A 20 -14.23 -3.77 -20.30
N ASN A 21 -14.95 -4.27 -21.31
CA ASN A 21 -14.62 -5.55 -21.96
C ASN A 21 -13.33 -5.45 -22.80
N ASP A 22 -13.11 -4.33 -23.50
CA ASP A 22 -11.90 -4.08 -24.29
C ASP A 22 -10.67 -3.90 -23.38
N SER A 23 -10.82 -3.21 -22.25
CA SER A 23 -9.73 -3.11 -21.26
C SER A 23 -9.45 -4.43 -20.56
N SER A 24 -10.48 -5.23 -20.23
CA SER A 24 -10.27 -6.54 -19.60
C SER A 24 -9.47 -7.48 -20.50
N SER A 25 -9.86 -7.58 -21.77
CA SER A 25 -9.18 -8.41 -22.77
C SER A 25 -7.76 -7.93 -23.07
N ALA A 26 -7.52 -6.62 -23.13
CA ALA A 26 -6.18 -6.07 -23.29
C ALA A 26 -5.24 -6.39 -22.11
N ASN A 27 -5.75 -6.31 -20.87
CA ASN A 27 -4.97 -6.64 -19.68
C ASN A 27 -4.68 -8.15 -19.59
N GLU A 28 -5.66 -9.00 -19.93
CA GLU A 28 -5.45 -10.46 -20.04
C GLU A 28 -4.40 -10.79 -21.11
N ALA A 29 -4.45 -10.13 -22.26
CA ALA A 29 -3.44 -10.27 -23.29
C ALA A 29 -2.04 -9.82 -22.82
N GLN A 30 -1.95 -8.77 -22.00
CA GLN A 30 -0.67 -8.32 -21.42
C GLN A 30 -0.10 -9.36 -20.43
N LEU A 31 -0.95 -9.95 -19.58
CA LEU A 31 -0.55 -11.02 -18.66
C LEU A 31 -0.11 -12.29 -19.42
N ALA A 32 -0.84 -12.66 -20.48
CA ALA A 32 -0.50 -13.77 -21.36
C ALA A 32 0.82 -13.57 -22.13
N LYS A 33 1.18 -12.31 -22.45
CA LYS A 33 2.50 -11.97 -23.02
C LYS A 33 3.64 -12.25 -22.04
N MET A 34 3.40 -12.18 -20.73
CA MET A 34 4.40 -12.51 -19.71
C MET A 34 4.40 -14.00 -19.33
N GLY A 35 3.54 -14.80 -19.99
CA GLY A 35 3.45 -16.25 -19.82
C GLY A 35 2.47 -16.70 -18.75
N TYR A 36 1.58 -15.82 -18.28
CA TYR A 36 0.64 -16.10 -17.20
C TYR A 36 -0.82 -16.09 -17.69
N GLU A 37 -1.64 -16.97 -17.12
CA GLU A 37 -3.09 -16.96 -17.29
C GLU A 37 -3.75 -16.17 -16.15
N GLN A 38 -4.89 -15.53 -16.44
CA GLN A 38 -5.66 -14.78 -15.44
C GLN A 38 -6.40 -15.76 -14.53
N GLU A 39 -5.81 -16.09 -13.37
CA GLU A 39 -6.40 -17.02 -12.38
C GLU A 39 -7.13 -16.31 -11.24
N LEU A 40 -6.84 -15.04 -10.96
CA LEU A 40 -7.45 -14.28 -9.88
C LEU A 40 -8.58 -13.39 -10.38
N LYS A 41 -9.60 -13.16 -9.55
CA LYS A 41 -10.74 -12.31 -9.91
C LYS A 41 -10.36 -10.82 -9.75
N ARG A 42 -10.61 -10.02 -10.79
CA ARG A 42 -10.48 -8.56 -10.69
C ARG A 42 -11.60 -7.97 -9.83
N SER A 43 -11.22 -7.31 -8.74
CA SER A 43 -12.15 -6.68 -7.79
C SER A 43 -11.73 -5.30 -7.32
N PHE A 44 -10.47 -4.90 -7.54
CA PHE A 44 -9.95 -3.64 -7.03
C PHE A 44 -9.93 -2.53 -8.08
N GLY A 45 -10.66 -1.45 -7.81
CA GLY A 45 -10.48 -0.16 -8.50
C GLY A 45 -9.40 0.69 -7.83
N LEU A 46 -9.09 1.86 -8.42
CA LEU A 46 -8.05 2.76 -7.92
C LEU A 46 -8.22 3.15 -6.44
N LEU A 47 -9.40 3.62 -6.04
CA LEU A 47 -9.65 4.05 -4.65
C LEU A 47 -9.55 2.88 -3.66
N GLY A 48 -10.08 1.70 -4.03
CA GLY A 48 -9.95 0.49 -3.23
C GLY A 48 -8.50 0.07 -3.06
N MET A 49 -7.67 0.24 -4.09
CA MET A 49 -6.25 -0.12 -4.04
C MET A 49 -5.39 0.90 -3.30
N ILE A 50 -5.64 2.21 -3.47
CA ILE A 50 -5.03 3.23 -2.61
C ILE A 50 -5.37 2.93 -1.15
N GLY A 51 -6.62 2.54 -0.89
CA GLY A 51 -7.07 2.22 0.44
C GLY A 51 -6.43 0.99 1.06
N PHE A 52 -6.32 -0.09 0.28
CA PHE A 52 -5.60 -1.29 0.66
C PHE A 52 -4.11 -0.98 0.94
N SER A 53 -3.44 -0.27 0.04
CA SER A 53 -2.04 0.15 0.19
C SER A 53 -1.85 1.01 1.44
N PHE A 54 -2.71 2.02 1.63
CA PHE A 54 -2.65 2.91 2.79
C PHE A 54 -2.90 2.15 4.09
N SER A 55 -3.76 1.12 4.09
CA SER A 55 -4.01 0.29 5.27
C SER A 55 -2.80 -0.55 5.68
N ILE A 56 -2.00 -1.00 4.71
CA ILE A 56 -0.75 -1.73 4.97
C ILE A 56 0.33 -0.78 5.45
N VAL A 57 0.54 0.31 4.70
CA VAL A 57 1.59 1.28 4.98
C VAL A 57 1.35 1.99 6.32
N THR A 58 0.10 2.34 6.63
CA THR A 58 -0.37 3.17 7.75
C THR A 58 0.74 3.75 8.63
N CYS A 59 1.46 4.75 8.09
CA CYS A 59 2.71 5.23 8.69
C CYS A 59 2.51 5.70 10.13
N TRP A 60 1.43 6.45 10.39
CA TRP A 60 1.23 7.07 11.69
C TRP A 60 1.00 6.04 12.82
N THR A 61 0.29 4.94 12.55
CA THR A 61 0.14 3.86 13.53
C THR A 61 1.41 3.03 13.67
N ALA A 62 2.15 2.82 12.58
CA ALA A 62 3.44 2.12 12.61
C ALA A 62 4.45 2.88 13.47
N LEU A 63 4.63 4.18 13.18
CA LEU A 63 5.46 5.09 13.97
C LEU A 63 5.05 5.08 15.45
N GLY A 64 3.75 5.16 15.72
CA GLY A 64 3.20 5.08 17.07
C GLY A 64 3.50 3.77 17.80
N GLY A 65 3.42 2.63 17.09
CA GLY A 65 3.71 1.31 17.65
C GLY A 65 5.18 1.07 17.96
N THR A 66 6.08 1.80 17.29
CA THR A 66 7.55 1.71 17.49
C THR A 66 8.14 2.97 18.13
N LEU A 67 7.31 3.78 18.81
CA LEU A 67 7.72 5.06 19.42
C LEU A 67 8.94 4.92 20.35
N ILE A 68 9.00 3.80 21.09
CA ILE A 68 10.04 3.54 22.10
C ILE A 68 11.46 3.65 21.52
N VAL A 69 11.70 3.05 20.35
CA VAL A 69 13.03 3.00 19.72
C VAL A 69 13.56 4.40 19.42
N GLY A 70 12.72 5.28 18.88
CA GLY A 70 13.17 6.62 18.50
C GLY A 70 13.17 7.63 19.65
N ILE A 71 12.40 7.38 20.73
CA ILE A 71 12.47 8.20 21.94
C ILE A 71 13.84 8.04 22.62
N ASP A 72 14.32 6.80 22.75
CA ASP A 72 15.60 6.51 23.40
C ASP A 72 16.81 6.82 22.51
N ALA A 73 16.62 6.81 21.18
CA ALA A 73 17.67 7.02 20.19
C ALA A 73 17.44 8.28 19.35
N GLY A 74 17.90 9.42 19.86
CA GLY A 74 17.85 10.71 19.17
C GLY A 74 16.69 11.61 19.56
N GLY A 75 15.64 11.04 20.17
CA GLY A 75 14.48 11.77 20.66
C GLY A 75 13.62 12.40 19.55
N PRO A 76 12.72 13.33 19.92
CA PRO A 76 11.82 13.99 18.98
C PRO A 76 12.48 14.60 17.74
N PRO A 77 13.63 15.31 17.83
CA PRO A 77 14.22 15.95 16.67
C PRO A 77 14.64 14.96 15.58
N VAL A 78 15.29 13.85 15.97
CA VAL A 78 15.75 12.85 15.02
C VAL A 78 14.56 12.20 14.33
N MET A 79 13.51 11.83 15.08
CA MET A 79 12.30 11.25 14.50
C MET A 79 11.60 12.20 13.51
N VAL A 80 11.44 13.48 13.86
CA VAL A 80 10.77 14.46 12.99
C VAL A 80 11.55 14.72 11.71
N TRP A 81 12.85 15.00 11.81
CA TRP A 81 13.66 15.36 10.64
C TRP A 81 14.00 14.14 9.78
N SER A 82 14.24 12.98 10.38
CA SER A 82 14.46 11.75 9.64
C SER A 82 13.21 11.33 8.87
N TRP A 83 12.02 11.52 9.43
CA TRP A 83 10.76 11.23 8.74
C TRP A 83 10.66 11.99 7.41
N VAL A 84 10.96 13.30 7.42
CA VAL A 84 10.97 14.12 6.22
C VAL A 84 11.99 13.61 5.21
N GLY A 85 13.22 13.34 5.65
CA GLY A 85 14.29 12.84 4.78
C GLY A 85 13.96 11.49 4.15
N ILE A 86 13.49 10.53 4.96
CA ILE A 86 13.15 9.17 4.52
C ILE A 86 11.94 9.17 3.59
N CYS A 87 10.94 10.02 3.82
CA CYS A 87 9.81 10.16 2.91
C CYS A 87 10.26 10.65 1.52
N LEU A 88 11.15 11.65 1.47
CA LEU A 88 11.69 12.17 0.21
C LEU A 88 12.50 11.11 -0.56
N LEU A 89 13.33 10.34 0.15
CA LEU A 89 14.11 9.26 -0.44
C LEU A 89 13.23 8.07 -0.88
N SER A 90 12.20 7.75 -0.09
CA SER A 90 11.23 6.70 -0.42
C SER A 90 10.40 7.05 -1.65
N LEU A 91 10.11 8.33 -1.90
CA LEU A 91 9.47 8.77 -3.14
C LEU A 91 10.32 8.43 -4.37
N CYS A 92 11.65 8.55 -4.31
CA CYS A 92 12.52 8.14 -5.42
C CYS A 92 12.37 6.64 -5.75
N VAL A 93 12.26 5.79 -4.72
CA VAL A 93 12.00 4.35 -4.90
C VAL A 93 10.60 4.12 -5.45
N ALA A 94 9.58 4.75 -4.87
CA ALA A 94 8.18 4.62 -5.29
C ALA A 94 7.95 5.05 -6.74
N TYR A 95 8.58 6.14 -7.18
CA TYR A 95 8.53 6.58 -8.58
C TYR A 95 9.20 5.57 -9.52
N SER A 96 10.33 4.99 -9.11
CA SER A 96 11.03 3.96 -9.89
C SER A 96 10.17 2.70 -10.02
N PHE A 97 9.53 2.27 -8.93
CA PHE A 97 8.59 1.15 -8.95
C PHE A 97 7.34 1.44 -9.75
N ALA A 98 6.80 2.65 -9.68
CA ALA A 98 5.65 3.05 -10.49
C ALA A 98 5.93 2.92 -11.99
N GLU A 99 7.14 3.26 -12.44
CA GLU A 99 7.57 3.06 -13.84
C GLU A 99 7.64 1.56 -14.20
N MET A 100 8.30 0.73 -13.38
CA MET A 100 8.43 -0.71 -13.62
C MET A 100 7.07 -1.43 -13.57
N CYS A 101 6.24 -1.10 -12.60
CA CYS A 101 4.92 -1.65 -12.37
C CYS A 101 3.94 -1.29 -13.51
N SER A 102 4.06 -0.08 -14.08
CA SER A 102 3.27 0.31 -15.26
C SER A 102 3.63 -0.55 -16.47
N ALA A 103 4.91 -0.80 -16.70
CA ALA A 103 5.34 -1.58 -17.86
C ALA A 103 5.12 -3.08 -17.73
N TYR A 104 5.37 -3.61 -16.52
CA TYR A 104 5.36 -5.03 -16.22
C TYR A 104 4.41 -5.34 -15.05
N PRO A 105 3.09 -5.22 -15.26
CA PRO A 105 2.10 -5.43 -14.22
C PRO A 105 1.93 -6.92 -13.90
N THR A 106 2.77 -7.44 -12.99
CA THR A 106 2.77 -8.86 -12.57
C THR A 106 2.74 -8.98 -11.06
N ALA A 107 2.02 -9.97 -10.53
CA ALA A 107 1.91 -10.18 -9.08
C ALA A 107 3.26 -10.50 -8.41
N GLY A 108 4.25 -10.96 -9.20
CA GLY A 108 5.60 -11.20 -8.72
C GLY A 108 6.43 -9.94 -8.45
N GLY A 109 5.92 -8.75 -8.79
CA GLY A 109 6.53 -7.47 -8.42
C GLY A 109 8.03 -7.41 -8.68
N GLN A 110 8.79 -7.17 -7.61
CA GLN A 110 10.24 -6.93 -7.65
C GLN A 110 11.02 -8.06 -8.30
N TYR A 111 10.79 -9.33 -7.93
CA TYR A 111 11.58 -10.43 -8.49
C TYR A 111 11.29 -10.62 -9.99
N SER A 112 10.05 -10.34 -10.40
CA SER A 112 9.66 -10.37 -11.81
C SER A 112 10.32 -9.22 -12.58
N TRP A 113 10.35 -8.02 -12.02
CA TRP A 113 11.07 -6.88 -12.64
C TRP A 113 12.57 -7.16 -12.75
N VAL A 114 13.17 -7.79 -11.73
CA VAL A 114 14.57 -8.21 -11.78
C VAL A 114 14.79 -9.24 -12.88
N ALA A 115 13.93 -10.24 -13.02
CA ALA A 115 14.04 -11.24 -14.08
C ALA A 115 13.94 -10.63 -15.49
N ILE A 116 13.15 -9.56 -15.66
CA ILE A 116 12.93 -8.89 -16.94
C ILE A 116 14.07 -7.90 -17.27
N LEU A 117 14.52 -7.14 -16.27
CA LEU A 117 15.44 -6.01 -16.49
C LEU A 117 16.91 -6.37 -16.33
N ALA A 118 17.23 -7.45 -15.63
CA ALA A 118 18.61 -7.85 -15.42
C ALA A 118 19.26 -8.41 -16.70
N PRO A 119 20.60 -8.34 -16.83
CA PRO A 119 21.30 -8.94 -17.95
C PRO A 119 20.96 -10.45 -18.08
N PRO A 120 20.70 -10.98 -19.29
CA PRO A 120 20.13 -12.32 -19.47
C PRO A 120 20.89 -13.45 -18.77
N LYS A 121 22.21 -13.33 -18.65
CA LYS A 121 23.08 -14.30 -17.98
C LYS A 121 22.83 -14.41 -16.47
N TYR A 122 22.46 -13.30 -15.82
CA TYR A 122 22.30 -13.21 -14.36
C TYR A 122 20.85 -13.10 -13.91
N ALA A 123 19.93 -12.85 -14.84
CA ALA A 123 18.52 -12.57 -14.56
C ALA A 123 17.84 -13.61 -13.65
N ARG A 124 17.95 -14.90 -13.97
CA ARG A 124 17.31 -15.96 -13.18
C ARG A 124 17.85 -16.04 -11.75
N GLY A 125 19.16 -15.92 -11.58
CA GLY A 125 19.80 -15.98 -10.26
C GLY A 125 19.48 -14.75 -9.41
N ALA A 126 19.54 -13.56 -9.99
CA ALA A 126 19.20 -12.32 -9.30
C ALA A 126 17.72 -12.29 -8.89
N ALA A 127 16.82 -12.72 -9.78
CA ALA A 127 15.39 -12.81 -9.49
C ALA A 127 15.09 -13.84 -8.39
N TRP A 128 15.78 -14.98 -8.40
CA TRP A 128 15.64 -15.99 -7.33
C TRP A 128 15.96 -15.41 -5.95
N VAL A 129 17.13 -14.77 -5.82
CA VAL A 129 17.56 -14.15 -4.55
C VAL A 129 16.59 -13.04 -4.13
N THR A 130 16.15 -12.21 -5.09
CA THR A 130 15.15 -11.16 -4.84
C THR A 130 13.84 -11.74 -4.32
N GLY A 131 13.34 -12.82 -4.93
CA GLY A 131 12.09 -13.48 -4.52
C GLY A 131 12.14 -14.05 -3.09
N TRP A 132 13.27 -14.63 -2.68
CA TRP A 132 13.44 -15.12 -1.31
C TRP A 132 13.45 -13.99 -0.27
N PHE A 133 14.16 -12.89 -0.54
CA PHE A 133 14.17 -11.75 0.38
C PHE A 133 12.84 -11.00 0.41
N MET A 134 12.18 -10.86 -0.74
CA MET A 134 10.82 -10.32 -0.86
C MET A 134 9.84 -11.13 -0.01
N CYS A 135 9.77 -12.46 -0.21
CA CYS A 135 8.85 -13.32 0.51
C CYS A 135 9.13 -13.31 2.02
N THR A 136 10.41 -13.30 2.41
CA THR A 136 10.80 -13.23 3.82
C THR A 136 10.34 -11.91 4.44
N GLY A 137 10.62 -10.77 3.79
CA GLY A 137 10.25 -9.45 4.27
C GLY A 137 8.74 -9.31 4.48
N ILE A 138 7.94 -9.69 3.47
CA ILE A 138 6.48 -9.60 3.53
C ILE A 138 5.91 -10.49 4.65
N VAL A 139 6.36 -11.74 4.74
CA VAL A 139 5.83 -12.67 5.75
C VAL A 139 6.26 -12.27 7.16
N ALA A 140 7.51 -11.84 7.35
CA ALA A 140 8.01 -11.36 8.63
C ALA A 140 7.30 -10.07 9.06
N MET A 141 7.01 -9.15 8.15
CA MET A 141 6.25 -7.93 8.46
C MET A 141 4.83 -8.24 8.94
N GLY A 142 4.18 -9.25 8.37
CA GLY A 142 2.92 -9.78 8.91
C GLY A 142 3.04 -10.23 10.37
N ALA A 143 4.13 -10.92 10.72
CA ALA A 143 4.39 -11.35 12.10
C ALA A 143 4.59 -10.15 13.04
N VAL A 144 5.40 -9.17 12.62
CA VAL A 144 5.66 -7.92 13.35
C VAL A 144 4.37 -7.14 13.60
N ASN A 145 3.53 -6.97 12.59
CA ASN A 145 2.25 -6.27 12.74
C ASN A 145 1.32 -7.00 13.73
N ASN A 146 1.27 -8.34 13.69
CA ASN A 146 0.46 -9.12 14.65
C ASN A 146 0.95 -8.94 16.09
N PHE A 147 2.27 -8.79 16.28
CA PHE A 147 2.87 -8.46 17.57
C PHE A 147 2.53 -7.07 18.05
N ILE A 148 2.62 -6.06 17.17
CA ILE A 148 2.20 -4.68 17.50
C ILE A 148 0.73 -4.68 17.93
N CYS A 149 -0.15 -5.38 17.21
CA CYS A 149 -1.56 -5.50 17.56
C CYS A 149 -1.77 -6.08 18.98
N SER A 150 -1.03 -7.15 19.29
CA SER A 150 -1.06 -7.76 20.62
C SER A 150 -0.63 -6.78 21.72
N ASN A 151 0.43 -6.01 21.50
CA ASN A 151 0.90 -5.04 22.49
C ASN A 151 -0.14 -3.94 22.75
N PHE A 152 -0.84 -3.47 21.71
CA PHE A 152 -1.94 -2.52 21.93
C PHE A 152 -3.08 -3.15 22.74
N ILE A 153 -3.49 -4.39 22.45
CA ILE A 153 -4.55 -5.10 23.18
C ILE A 153 -4.18 -5.29 24.66
N LEU A 154 -2.97 -5.80 24.92
CA LEU A 154 -2.48 -6.09 26.27
C LEU A 154 -2.15 -4.81 27.04
N GLY A 155 -1.63 -3.79 26.37
CA GLY A 155 -1.39 -2.47 26.95
C GLY A 155 -2.68 -1.79 27.40
N MET A 156 -3.76 -1.90 26.62
CA MET A 156 -5.10 -1.47 27.07
C MET A 156 -5.59 -2.30 28.27
N ALA A 157 -5.35 -3.61 28.29
CA ALA A 157 -5.75 -4.46 29.41
C ALA A 157 -5.02 -4.07 30.72
N ASN A 158 -3.71 -3.78 30.63
CA ASN A 158 -2.91 -3.26 31.74
C ASN A 158 -3.37 -1.86 32.18
N LEU A 159 -3.64 -0.94 31.24
CA LEU A 159 -4.12 0.40 31.57
C LEU A 159 -5.47 0.38 32.33
N ASN A 160 -6.38 -0.53 31.96
CA ASN A 160 -7.66 -0.68 32.63
C ASN A 160 -7.58 -1.49 33.93
N ASN A 161 -6.55 -2.33 34.09
CA ASN A 161 -6.32 -3.15 35.27
C ASN A 161 -4.85 -3.06 35.70
N PRO A 162 -4.47 -2.06 36.53
CA PRO A 162 -3.07 -1.83 36.89
C PRO A 162 -2.35 -3.01 37.56
N ASN A 163 -3.10 -3.95 38.14
CA ASN A 163 -2.56 -5.16 38.77
C ASN A 163 -2.21 -6.27 37.75
N TYR A 164 -2.58 -6.10 36.49
CA TYR A 164 -2.33 -7.09 35.44
C TYR A 164 -0.94 -6.89 34.83
N THR A 165 -0.05 -7.86 35.03
CA THR A 165 1.29 -7.85 34.44
C THR A 165 1.29 -8.54 33.08
N ILE A 166 1.85 -7.88 32.07
CA ILE A 166 1.95 -8.43 30.71
C ILE A 166 3.10 -9.44 30.68
N GLU A 167 2.77 -10.73 30.64
CA GLU A 167 3.74 -11.79 30.42
C GLU A 167 3.91 -12.12 28.94
N ARG A 168 5.08 -12.63 28.59
CA ARG A 168 5.48 -12.87 27.19
C ARG A 168 4.60 -13.87 26.47
N TRP A 169 4.12 -14.89 27.18
CA TRP A 169 3.20 -15.87 26.61
C TRP A 169 1.81 -15.29 26.33
N HIS A 170 1.36 -14.27 27.07
CA HIS A 170 0.15 -13.52 26.70
C HIS A 170 0.32 -12.91 25.33
N CYS A 171 1.45 -12.23 25.09
CA CYS A 171 1.74 -11.60 23.80
C CYS A 171 1.69 -12.62 22.67
N VAL A 172 2.41 -13.73 22.79
CA VAL A 172 2.46 -14.74 21.72
C VAL A 172 1.07 -15.32 21.42
N LEU A 173 0.28 -15.69 22.43
CA LEU A 173 -1.06 -16.24 22.21
C LEU A 173 -2.02 -15.24 21.55
N VAL A 174 -1.96 -13.96 21.95
CA VAL A 174 -2.76 -12.93 21.28
C VAL A 174 -2.28 -12.70 19.84
N THR A 175 -0.96 -12.72 19.57
CA THR A 175 -0.47 -12.64 18.18
C THR A 175 -0.97 -13.80 17.32
N TYR A 176 -1.07 -15.02 17.86
CA TYR A 176 -1.60 -16.17 17.15
C TYR A 176 -3.08 -16.01 16.86
N LEU A 177 -3.85 -15.53 17.83
CA LEU A 177 -5.26 -15.22 17.63
C LEU A 177 -5.44 -14.21 16.51
N VAL A 178 -4.67 -13.11 16.50
CA VAL A 178 -4.70 -12.10 15.43
C VAL A 178 -4.37 -12.71 14.07
N ALA A 179 -3.29 -13.49 13.97
CA ALA A 179 -2.86 -14.13 12.73
C ALA A 179 -3.91 -15.12 12.20
N ILE A 180 -4.48 -15.95 13.07
CA ILE A 180 -5.52 -16.92 12.72
C ILE A 180 -6.78 -16.20 12.24
N CYS A 181 -7.21 -15.14 12.94
CA CYS A 181 -8.35 -14.32 12.53
C CYS A 181 -8.13 -13.71 11.15
N ALA A 182 -6.97 -13.11 10.89
CA ALA A 182 -6.61 -12.54 9.59
C ALA A 182 -6.60 -13.60 8.47
N ALA A 183 -6.09 -14.81 8.75
CA ALA A 183 -6.11 -15.92 7.80
C ALA A 183 -7.54 -16.41 7.50
N LEU A 184 -8.38 -16.55 8.55
CA LEU A 184 -9.77 -16.95 8.40
C LEU A 184 -10.58 -15.94 7.59
N VAL A 185 -10.36 -14.63 7.80
CA VAL A 185 -11.00 -13.58 7.00
C VAL A 185 -10.60 -13.70 5.53
N ASN A 186 -9.32 -13.91 5.25
CA ASN A 186 -8.83 -14.10 3.88
C ASN A 186 -9.34 -15.38 3.20
N ILE A 187 -9.63 -16.45 3.94
CA ILE A 187 -10.13 -17.71 3.39
C ILE A 187 -11.66 -17.68 3.22
N LEU A 188 -12.40 -17.26 4.24
CA LEU A 188 -13.86 -17.36 4.31
C LEU A 188 -14.57 -16.13 3.74
N PHE A 189 -13.97 -14.96 3.91
CA PHE A 189 -14.56 -13.67 3.57
C PHE A 189 -13.81 -12.97 2.44
N SER A 190 -13.08 -13.72 1.60
CA SER A 190 -12.30 -13.18 0.46
C SER A 190 -13.12 -12.26 -0.44
N ARG A 191 -14.41 -12.57 -0.65
CA ARG A 191 -15.35 -11.76 -1.44
C ARG A 191 -15.62 -10.36 -0.88
N TYR A 192 -15.40 -10.16 0.43
CA TYR A 192 -15.63 -8.90 1.13
C TYR A 192 -14.33 -8.09 1.30
N LEU A 193 -13.18 -8.59 0.83
CA LEU A 193 -11.88 -7.90 1.02
C LEU A 193 -11.91 -6.45 0.51
N ASN A 194 -12.47 -6.21 -0.68
CA ASN A 194 -12.60 -4.84 -1.21
C ASN A 194 -13.47 -3.92 -0.32
N GLN A 195 -14.53 -4.46 0.29
CA GLN A 195 -15.38 -3.70 1.21
C GLN A 195 -14.67 -3.44 2.54
N ILE A 196 -13.94 -4.43 3.06
CA ILE A 196 -13.09 -4.29 4.24
C ILE A 196 -12.04 -3.21 4.00
N SER A 197 -11.36 -3.22 2.84
CA SER A 197 -10.38 -2.18 2.47
C SER A 197 -11.00 -0.80 2.35
N THR A 198 -12.22 -0.69 1.83
CA THR A 198 -12.92 0.60 1.74
C THR A 198 -13.28 1.12 3.14
N PHE A 199 -13.81 0.25 4.01
CA PHE A 199 -14.05 0.57 5.42
C PHE A 199 -12.75 0.96 6.14
N ALA A 200 -11.65 0.26 5.87
CA ALA A 200 -10.34 0.52 6.44
C ALA A 200 -9.89 1.97 6.23
N VAL A 201 -10.05 2.49 5.02
CA VAL A 201 -9.72 3.89 4.71
C VAL A 201 -10.56 4.85 5.52
N CYS A 202 -11.88 4.67 5.51
CA CYS A 202 -12.78 5.54 6.25
C CYS A 202 -12.46 5.52 7.76
N TRP A 203 -12.23 4.33 8.31
CA TRP A 203 -11.86 4.15 9.71
C TRP A 203 -10.51 4.77 10.04
N ASN A 204 -9.51 4.60 9.18
CA ASN A 204 -8.17 5.14 9.38
C ASN A 204 -8.18 6.66 9.37
N ILE A 205 -8.83 7.28 8.37
CA ILE A 205 -8.98 8.74 8.27
C ILE A 205 -9.75 9.29 9.48
N LEU A 206 -10.87 8.66 9.85
CA LEU A 206 -11.65 9.06 11.02
C LEU A 206 -10.81 8.98 12.30
N SER A 207 -10.12 7.87 12.52
CA SER A 207 -9.26 7.64 13.69
C SER A 207 -8.12 8.64 13.74
N PHE A 208 -7.50 8.95 12.60
CA PHE A 208 -6.44 9.93 12.50
C PHE A 208 -6.92 11.29 13.02
N PHE A 209 -8.03 11.82 12.50
CA PHE A 209 -8.55 13.11 12.96
C PHE A 209 -8.98 13.08 14.42
N VAL A 210 -9.69 12.03 14.86
CA VAL A 210 -10.15 11.91 16.26
C VAL A 210 -8.96 11.87 17.21
N VAL A 211 -7.93 11.06 16.93
CA VAL A 211 -6.74 10.96 17.78
C VAL A 211 -6.00 12.29 17.84
N ILE A 212 -5.68 12.89 16.69
CA ILE A 212 -4.92 14.14 16.62
C ILE A 212 -5.65 15.30 17.31
N ILE A 213 -6.95 15.46 17.04
CA ILE A 213 -7.75 16.53 17.66
C ILE A 213 -7.84 16.29 19.16
N THR A 214 -8.07 15.05 19.60
CA THR A 214 -8.24 14.74 21.03
C THR A 214 -6.96 14.99 21.81
N ILE A 215 -5.80 14.51 21.35
CA ILE A 215 -4.54 14.72 22.09
C ILE A 215 -4.16 16.20 22.14
N LEU A 216 -4.37 16.95 21.06
CA LEU A 216 -4.03 18.37 21.01
C LEU A 216 -5.00 19.24 21.83
N ALA A 217 -6.29 18.89 21.83
CA ALA A 217 -7.32 19.66 22.54
C ALA A 217 -7.40 19.34 24.03
N ALA A 218 -7.14 18.08 24.42
CA ALA A 218 -7.22 17.65 25.82
C ALA A 218 -5.93 17.94 26.61
N ASN A 219 -4.79 18.03 25.94
CA ASN A 219 -3.51 18.25 26.60
C ASN A 219 -3.23 19.76 26.80
N ASP A 220 -3.34 20.22 28.04
CA ASP A 220 -3.04 21.61 28.43
C ASP A 220 -1.53 21.89 28.55
N HIS A 221 -0.70 20.86 28.73
CA HIS A 221 0.74 20.95 28.96
C HIS A 221 1.54 20.47 27.74
N LYS A 222 1.65 21.35 26.75
CA LYS A 222 2.40 21.05 25.52
C LYS A 222 3.90 21.32 25.70
N GLN A 223 4.73 20.44 25.14
CA GLN A 223 6.18 20.61 25.11
C GLN A 223 6.60 21.85 24.31
N PRO A 224 7.71 22.52 24.64
CA PRO A 224 8.20 23.65 23.88
C PRO A 224 8.73 23.21 22.51
N ALA A 225 8.66 24.09 21.51
CA ALA A 225 9.14 23.78 20.16
C ALA A 225 10.64 23.41 20.13
N SER A 226 11.46 23.95 21.04
CA SER A 226 12.87 23.58 21.17
C SER A 226 13.07 22.10 21.51
N PHE A 227 12.18 21.53 22.32
CA PHE A 227 12.20 20.12 22.66
C PHE A 227 11.90 19.25 21.44
N VAL A 228 10.86 19.61 20.68
CA VAL A 228 10.42 18.83 19.51
C VAL A 228 11.43 18.90 18.36
N PHE A 229 12.07 20.05 18.13
CA PHE A 229 12.86 20.29 16.91
C PHE A 229 14.38 20.28 17.11
N SER A 230 14.88 20.44 18.35
CA SER A 230 16.32 20.65 18.60
C SER A 230 16.92 19.85 19.74
N ASP A 231 16.13 19.39 20.72
CA ASP A 231 16.64 18.73 21.92
C ASP A 231 16.99 17.26 21.68
N PHE A 232 18.24 17.03 21.28
CA PHE A 232 18.76 15.69 21.00
C PHE A 232 18.97 14.89 22.29
N GLN A 233 18.36 13.71 22.35
CA GLN A 233 18.45 12.79 23.48
C GLN A 233 19.14 11.50 23.03
N ASN A 234 20.09 10.97 23.80
CA ASN A 234 20.77 9.72 23.46
C ASN A 234 20.90 8.82 24.68
N ASN A 235 19.91 7.93 24.85
CA ASN A 235 19.85 6.94 25.92
C ASN A 235 20.27 5.54 25.44
N THR A 236 20.84 5.43 24.24
CA THR A 236 21.26 4.14 23.65
C THR A 236 22.48 3.52 24.33
N GLY A 237 23.19 4.26 25.18
CA GLY A 237 24.45 3.83 25.80
C GLY A 237 25.68 3.91 24.89
N PHE A 238 25.53 4.32 23.63
CA PHE A 238 26.66 4.66 22.77
C PHE A 238 27.10 6.11 22.97
N GLU A 239 28.41 6.33 23.17
CA GLU A 239 28.99 7.68 23.30
C GLU A 239 28.86 8.51 22.01
N SER A 240 28.78 7.85 20.85
CA SER A 240 28.66 8.52 19.56
C SER A 240 27.23 9.00 19.29
N ALA A 241 27.04 10.31 19.19
CA ALA A 241 25.78 10.91 18.75
C ALA A 241 25.35 10.41 17.36
N GLY A 242 26.31 10.13 16.47
CA GLY A 242 26.01 9.57 15.15
C GLY A 242 25.35 8.19 15.23
N MET A 243 25.77 7.35 16.18
CA MET A 243 25.15 6.04 16.41
C MET A 243 23.73 6.18 16.97
N GLY A 244 23.52 7.12 17.90
CA GLY A 244 22.19 7.45 18.41
C GLY A 244 21.23 7.92 17.30
N VAL A 245 21.72 8.74 16.37
CA VAL A 245 20.94 9.14 15.18
C VAL A 245 20.60 7.93 14.32
N MET A 246 21.57 7.08 13.98
CA MET A 246 21.39 5.87 13.17
C MET A 246 20.30 4.96 13.76
N ILE A 247 20.38 4.66 15.05
CA ILE A 247 19.36 3.84 15.74
C ILE A 247 17.97 4.52 15.70
N GLY A 248 17.91 5.85 15.82
CA GLY A 248 16.66 6.62 15.69
C GLY A 248 16.03 6.55 14.29
N LEU A 249 16.84 6.39 13.24
CA LEU A 249 16.35 6.24 11.86
C LEU A 249 15.57 4.93 11.66
N LEU A 250 15.88 3.88 12.43
CA LEU A 250 15.24 2.55 12.28
C LEU A 250 13.72 2.64 12.36
N GLN A 251 13.20 3.52 13.22
CA GLN A 251 11.77 3.71 13.38
C GLN A 251 11.12 4.35 12.16
N THR A 252 11.72 5.41 11.62
CA THR A 252 11.19 6.12 10.45
C THR A 252 11.38 5.32 9.17
N LEU A 253 12.44 4.52 9.09
CA LEU A 253 12.65 3.50 8.05
C LEU A 253 11.54 2.43 8.11
N PHE A 254 11.28 1.86 9.30
CA PHE A 254 10.18 0.92 9.50
C PHE A 254 8.82 1.55 9.16
N GLY A 255 8.56 2.78 9.59
CA GLY A 255 7.32 3.49 9.35
C GLY A 255 7.04 3.83 7.88
N MET A 256 8.06 3.81 7.01
CA MET A 256 7.92 4.07 5.56
C MET A 256 8.36 2.87 4.70
N CYS A 257 7.75 1.71 4.94
CA CYS A 257 7.94 0.51 4.11
C CYS A 257 6.59 0.01 3.54
N CYS A 258 6.61 -1.09 2.76
CA CYS A 258 5.44 -1.78 2.21
C CYS A 258 4.57 -0.97 1.21
N TYR A 259 5.08 0.13 0.66
CA TYR A 259 4.35 0.95 -0.31
C TYR A 259 4.22 0.30 -1.70
N ASP A 260 4.86 -0.86 -1.91
CA ASP A 260 4.76 -1.67 -3.13
C ASP A 260 3.67 -2.74 -3.09
N ALA A 261 2.91 -2.83 -1.99
CA ALA A 261 1.77 -3.73 -1.83
C ALA A 261 0.80 -3.80 -3.03
N PRO A 262 0.49 -2.68 -3.74
CA PRO A 262 -0.33 -2.74 -4.95
C PRO A 262 0.22 -3.64 -6.06
N SER A 263 1.54 -3.85 -6.11
CA SER A 263 2.18 -4.71 -7.11
C SER A 263 1.84 -6.19 -6.90
N HIS A 264 1.64 -6.62 -5.66
CA HIS A 264 1.33 -8.02 -5.33
C HIS A 264 -0.14 -8.38 -5.54
N LEU A 265 -1.04 -7.39 -5.55
CA LEU A 265 -2.46 -7.57 -5.87
C LEU A 265 -2.80 -7.09 -7.29
N ILE A 266 -1.80 -6.84 -8.12
CA ILE A 266 -2.00 -6.21 -9.44
C ILE A 266 -2.87 -7.04 -10.39
N GLU A 267 -2.83 -8.38 -10.28
CA GLU A 267 -3.66 -9.28 -11.08
C GLU A 267 -5.15 -9.23 -10.66
N GLU A 268 -5.46 -8.70 -9.47
CA GLU A 268 -6.83 -8.46 -8.96
C GLU A 268 -7.32 -7.02 -9.26
N MET A 269 -6.53 -6.19 -9.94
CA MET A 269 -6.89 -4.83 -10.31
C MET A 269 -7.61 -4.74 -11.65
N VAL A 270 -8.56 -3.81 -11.78
CA VAL A 270 -9.31 -3.59 -13.03
C VAL A 270 -8.42 -2.98 -14.12
N LEU A 271 -7.61 -1.97 -13.78
CA LEU A 271 -6.72 -1.26 -14.71
C LEU A 271 -5.28 -1.21 -14.17
N PRO A 272 -4.57 -2.34 -14.12
CA PRO A 272 -3.29 -2.48 -13.41
C PRO A 272 -2.21 -1.51 -13.90
N THR A 273 -2.02 -1.41 -15.22
CA THR A 273 -1.02 -0.55 -15.87
C THR A 273 -1.15 0.95 -15.55
N ARG A 274 -2.36 1.41 -15.19
CA ARG A 274 -2.67 2.82 -14.87
C ARG A 274 -2.78 3.05 -13.37
N ASP A 275 -3.47 2.16 -12.67
CA ASP A 275 -3.91 2.40 -11.30
C ASP A 275 -2.88 1.93 -10.27
N ALA A 276 -2.10 0.87 -10.54
CA ALA A 276 -1.08 0.39 -9.61
C ALA A 276 0.06 1.41 -9.39
N PRO A 277 0.63 2.05 -10.44
CA PRO A 277 1.64 3.10 -10.27
C PRO A 277 1.14 4.27 -9.41
N ARG A 278 -0.12 4.69 -9.63
CA ARG A 278 -0.76 5.77 -8.88
C ARG A 278 -0.98 5.38 -7.42
N ALA A 279 -1.38 4.14 -7.16
CA ALA A 279 -1.58 3.64 -5.81
C ALA A 279 -0.28 3.62 -5.00
N ILE A 280 0.82 3.14 -5.58
CA ILE A 280 2.16 3.12 -4.95
C ILE A 280 2.60 4.54 -4.55
N ILE A 281 2.53 5.49 -5.48
CA ILE A 281 2.94 6.88 -5.22
C ILE A 281 2.02 7.53 -4.18
N ALA A 282 0.70 7.34 -4.32
CA ALA A 282 -0.28 7.92 -3.39
C ALA A 282 -0.10 7.40 -1.95
N SER A 283 0.22 6.12 -1.75
CA SER A 283 0.48 5.59 -0.40
C SER A 283 1.67 6.27 0.28
N VAL A 284 2.74 6.59 -0.46
CA VAL A 284 3.89 7.31 0.11
C VAL A 284 3.51 8.75 0.46
N TYR A 285 2.78 9.46 -0.39
CA TYR A 285 2.33 10.83 -0.07
C TYR A 285 1.39 10.88 1.13
N LEU A 286 0.38 10.01 1.16
CA LEU A 286 -0.56 9.92 2.28
C LEU A 286 0.17 9.54 3.57
N GLY A 287 1.07 8.57 3.48
CA GLY A 287 1.94 8.15 4.57
C GLY A 287 2.78 9.31 5.11
N ALA A 288 3.52 9.99 4.24
CA ALA A 288 4.41 11.10 4.59
C ALA A 288 3.66 12.22 5.34
N VAL A 289 2.49 12.65 4.82
CA VAL A 289 1.70 13.71 5.43
C VAL A 289 1.10 13.27 6.77
N THR A 290 0.47 12.10 6.83
CA THR A 290 -0.17 11.62 8.06
C THR A 290 0.86 11.31 9.15
N GLY A 291 1.98 10.66 8.79
CA GLY A 291 3.08 10.40 9.71
C GLY A 291 3.71 11.68 10.27
N PHE A 292 3.91 12.70 9.43
CA PHE A 292 4.50 13.97 9.88
C PHE A 292 3.59 14.70 10.86
N ILE A 293 2.30 14.85 10.53
CA ILE A 293 1.32 15.49 11.41
C ILE A 293 1.20 14.71 12.74
N PHE A 294 1.21 13.39 12.68
CA PHE A 294 1.15 12.54 13.87
C PHE A 294 2.38 12.71 14.77
N LEU A 295 3.60 12.62 14.22
CA LEU A 295 4.82 12.77 15.01
C LEU A 295 4.88 14.12 15.72
N ILE A 296 4.61 15.21 14.99
CA ILE A 296 4.55 16.55 15.57
C ILE A 296 3.52 16.59 16.70
N SER A 297 2.29 16.13 16.46
CA SER A 297 1.23 16.19 17.46
C SER A 297 1.56 15.34 18.69
N ALA A 298 2.07 14.13 18.50
CA ALA A 298 2.44 13.23 19.58
C ALA A 298 3.57 13.80 20.44
N PHE A 299 4.59 14.42 19.84
CA PHE A 299 5.70 15.00 20.58
C PHE A 299 5.40 16.34 21.25
N PHE A 300 4.47 17.13 20.71
CA PHE A 300 3.97 18.28 21.47
C PHE A 300 3.14 17.83 22.68
N CYS A 301 2.53 16.66 22.63
CA CYS A 301 1.68 16.10 23.68
C CYS A 301 2.38 15.06 24.58
N ILE A 302 3.66 14.77 24.35
CA ILE A 302 4.39 13.78 25.16
C ILE A 302 4.71 14.37 26.53
N GLY A 303 4.48 13.55 27.57
CA GLY A 303 4.85 13.89 28.93
C GLY A 303 6.34 13.73 29.20
N ASP A 304 6.66 13.21 30.38
CA ASP A 304 8.03 12.84 30.73
C ASP A 304 8.51 11.66 29.85
N LEU A 305 9.70 11.80 29.26
CA LEU A 305 10.24 10.80 28.32
C LEU A 305 10.53 9.47 29.01
N GLU A 306 11.11 9.49 30.21
CA GLU A 306 11.49 8.27 30.94
C GLU A 306 10.25 7.49 31.37
N ALA A 307 9.23 8.17 31.91
CA ALA A 307 7.95 7.57 32.26
C ALA A 307 7.21 7.04 31.02
N THR A 308 7.32 7.72 29.89
CA THR A 308 6.70 7.30 28.63
C THR A 308 7.39 6.07 28.02
N ALA A 309 8.73 6.01 28.08
CA ALA A 309 9.52 4.87 27.60
C ALA A 309 9.35 3.62 28.49
N SER A 310 9.31 3.81 29.81
CA SER A 310 9.21 2.72 30.81
C SER A 310 7.78 2.35 31.24
N THR A 311 6.76 2.80 30.48
CA THR A 311 5.35 2.57 30.83
C THR A 311 5.00 1.09 31.02
N ALA A 312 4.23 0.78 32.07
CA ALA A 312 3.75 -0.58 32.34
C ALA A 312 2.83 -1.14 31.23
N THR A 313 2.28 -0.27 30.39
CA THR A 313 1.47 -0.67 29.22
C THR A 313 2.31 -1.32 28.13
N GLY A 314 3.64 -1.12 28.14
CA GLY A 314 4.56 -1.58 27.10
C GLY A 314 4.42 -0.85 25.75
N VAL A 315 3.55 0.17 25.67
CA VAL A 315 3.28 0.93 24.44
C VAL A 315 3.28 2.43 24.77
N PRO A 316 4.36 3.17 24.46
CA PRO A 316 4.47 4.60 24.77
C PRO A 316 3.30 5.45 24.26
N LEU A 317 2.72 5.11 23.12
CA LEU A 317 1.58 5.83 22.57
C LEU A 317 0.35 5.79 23.49
N ILE A 318 0.12 4.67 24.18
CA ILE A 318 -0.99 4.53 25.13
C ILE A 318 -0.77 5.47 26.32
N GLN A 319 0.48 5.58 26.77
CA GLN A 319 0.85 6.53 27.83
C GLN A 319 0.61 7.98 27.39
N ILE A 320 1.02 8.37 26.18
CA ILE A 320 0.77 9.72 25.63
C ILE A 320 -0.74 10.02 25.59
N PHE A 321 -1.58 9.05 25.22
CA PHE A 321 -3.03 9.22 25.24
C PHE A 321 -3.58 9.40 26.65
N TYR A 322 -3.03 8.67 27.63
CA TYR A 322 -3.41 8.82 29.03
C TYR A 322 -3.01 10.18 29.58
N ASP A 323 -1.75 10.59 29.37
CA ASP A 323 -1.22 11.87 29.84
C ASP A 323 -1.97 13.05 29.20
N SER A 324 -2.35 12.91 27.93
CA SER A 324 -3.11 13.95 27.22
C SER A 324 -4.56 14.04 27.64
N THR A 325 -5.22 12.94 27.98
CA THR A 325 -6.67 12.92 28.28
C THR A 325 -6.98 12.95 29.78
N GLY A 326 -6.01 12.64 30.63
CA GLY A 326 -6.20 12.45 32.07
C GLY A 326 -7.19 11.33 32.43
N SER A 327 -7.54 10.45 31.48
CA SER A 327 -8.63 9.49 31.63
C SER A 327 -8.30 8.14 30.99
N VAL A 328 -8.35 7.08 31.81
CA VAL A 328 -8.21 5.68 31.35
C VAL A 328 -9.19 5.35 30.23
N ARG A 329 -10.45 5.82 30.33
CA ARG A 329 -11.48 5.56 29.33
C ARG A 329 -11.19 6.29 28.01
N GLY A 330 -10.70 7.52 28.09
CA GLY A 330 -10.30 8.31 26.93
C GLY A 330 -9.15 7.64 26.18
N ALA A 331 -8.07 7.35 26.90
CA ALA A 331 -6.89 6.68 26.35
C ALA A 331 -7.20 5.29 25.77
N THR A 332 -8.06 4.51 26.44
CA THR A 332 -8.52 3.21 25.93
C THR A 332 -9.32 3.37 24.64
N THR A 333 -10.19 4.38 24.54
CA THR A 333 -10.98 4.63 23.34
C THR A 333 -10.08 4.94 22.15
N LEU A 334 -9.09 5.83 22.33
CA LEU A 334 -8.11 6.16 21.29
C LEU A 334 -7.27 4.93 20.90
N SER A 335 -6.81 4.16 21.88
CA SER A 335 -6.04 2.93 21.67
C SER A 335 -6.83 1.85 20.92
N CYS A 336 -8.14 1.73 21.18
CA CYS A 336 -9.04 0.84 20.44
C CYS A 336 -9.12 1.22 18.96
N MET A 337 -9.16 2.52 18.64
CA MET A 337 -9.17 2.99 17.25
C MET A 337 -7.91 2.55 16.50
N ILE A 338 -6.73 2.71 17.13
CA ILE A 338 -5.45 2.23 16.60
C ILE A 338 -5.45 0.71 16.43
N THR A 339 -5.92 -0.02 17.45
CA THR A 339 -5.97 -1.50 17.44
C THR A 339 -6.78 -2.02 16.26
N ILE A 340 -7.94 -1.42 15.97
CA ILE A 340 -8.77 -1.79 14.82
C ILE A 340 -8.02 -1.56 13.49
N ILE A 341 -7.25 -0.47 13.37
CA ILE A 341 -6.42 -0.23 12.18
C ILE A 341 -5.37 -1.33 12.01
N VAL A 342 -4.65 -1.67 13.08
CA VAL A 342 -3.60 -2.70 13.05
C VAL A 342 -4.18 -4.10 12.75
N LEU A 343 -5.40 -4.41 13.22
CA LEU A 343 -6.13 -5.63 12.87
C LEU A 343 -6.46 -5.69 11.37
N ILE A 344 -6.89 -4.57 10.79
CA ILE A 344 -7.18 -4.50 9.34
C ILE A 344 -5.89 -4.59 8.53
N CYS A 345 -4.79 -4.00 9.02
CA CYS A 345 -3.46 -4.15 8.44
C CYS A 345 -3.02 -5.62 8.44
N SER A 346 -3.21 -6.35 9.55
CA SER A 346 -2.91 -7.79 9.64
C SER A 346 -3.62 -8.60 8.55
N ASN A 347 -4.92 -8.34 8.35
CA ASN A 347 -5.68 -8.96 7.27
C ASN A 347 -5.11 -8.63 5.88
N SER A 348 -4.66 -7.39 5.68
CA SER A 348 -4.12 -6.92 4.41
C SER A 348 -2.72 -7.51 4.13
N LEU A 349 -1.86 -7.64 5.14
CA LEU A 349 -0.54 -8.27 5.06
C LEU A 349 -0.63 -9.77 4.77
N ILE A 350 -1.61 -10.49 5.34
CA ILE A 350 -1.87 -11.89 4.95
C ILE A 350 -2.34 -11.98 3.50
N ALA A 351 -3.21 -11.05 3.07
CA ALA A 351 -3.65 -11.00 1.67
C ALA A 351 -2.43 -10.83 0.76
N GLU A 352 -1.63 -9.79 0.97
CA GLU A 352 -0.41 -9.50 0.22
C GLU A 352 0.59 -10.67 0.23
N GLY A 353 0.98 -11.16 1.41
CA GLY A 353 1.95 -12.24 1.56
C GLY A 353 1.51 -13.52 0.87
N SER A 354 0.22 -13.86 0.93
CA SER A 354 -0.30 -15.04 0.25
C SER A 354 -0.21 -14.94 -1.27
N ARG A 355 -0.38 -13.74 -1.85
CA ARG A 355 -0.24 -13.51 -3.31
C ARG A 355 1.22 -13.50 -3.73
N ALA A 356 2.09 -12.89 -2.92
CA ALA A 356 3.53 -12.89 -3.17
C ALA A 356 4.11 -14.31 -3.15
N LEU A 357 3.79 -15.12 -2.11
CA LEU A 357 4.20 -16.52 -2.03
C LEU A 357 3.60 -17.37 -3.16
N TRP A 358 2.33 -17.14 -3.51
CA TRP A 358 1.69 -17.84 -4.62
C TRP A 358 2.35 -17.53 -5.96
N ALA A 359 2.63 -16.26 -6.26
CA ALA A 359 3.30 -15.85 -7.48
C ALA A 359 4.71 -16.46 -7.57
N PHE A 360 5.47 -16.42 -6.47
CA PHE A 360 6.79 -17.04 -6.43
C PHE A 360 6.72 -18.57 -6.58
N ALA A 361 5.73 -19.24 -5.97
CA ALA A 361 5.47 -20.67 -6.16
C ALA A 361 5.06 -21.02 -7.60
N ARG A 362 4.26 -20.16 -8.26
CA ARG A 362 3.83 -20.32 -9.65
C ARG A 362 5.03 -20.39 -10.60
N ASP A 363 6.10 -19.68 -10.28
CA ASP A 363 7.35 -19.65 -11.05
C ASP A 363 8.38 -20.69 -10.59
N HIS A 364 7.97 -21.68 -9.79
CA HIS A 364 8.83 -22.69 -9.18
C HIS A 364 9.91 -22.13 -8.23
N GLY A 365 9.60 -21.01 -7.56
CA GLY A 365 10.46 -20.31 -6.60
C GLY A 365 10.58 -20.96 -5.22
N LEU A 366 9.60 -21.79 -4.83
CA LEU A 366 9.52 -22.39 -3.49
C LEU A 366 9.67 -23.91 -3.50
N PRO A 367 10.18 -24.52 -2.40
CA PRO A 367 10.02 -25.97 -2.20
C PRO A 367 8.53 -26.31 -2.18
N PHE A 368 8.16 -27.45 -2.78
CA PHE A 368 6.75 -27.85 -2.95
C PHE A 368 5.88 -26.83 -3.70
N SER A 369 6.47 -26.06 -4.62
CA SER A 369 5.78 -25.05 -5.45
C SER A 369 4.45 -25.52 -6.04
N ARG A 370 4.34 -26.79 -6.45
CA ARG A 370 3.09 -27.37 -7.00
C ARG A 370 1.90 -27.33 -6.04
N THR A 371 2.13 -27.28 -4.73
CA THR A 371 1.07 -27.19 -3.72
C THR A 371 0.69 -25.74 -3.49
N PHE A 372 1.68 -24.87 -3.29
CA PHE A 372 1.47 -23.46 -2.95
C PHE A 372 1.02 -22.60 -4.15
N ALA A 373 1.28 -23.04 -5.38
CA ALA A 373 0.79 -22.40 -6.59
C ALA A 373 -0.71 -22.67 -6.88
N LYS A 374 -1.38 -23.56 -6.13
CA LYS A 374 -2.79 -23.91 -6.40
C LYS A 374 -3.76 -22.83 -5.90
N VAL A 375 -4.58 -22.32 -6.80
CA VAL A 375 -5.72 -21.45 -6.49
C VAL A 375 -7.00 -22.28 -6.31
N ASN A 376 -7.79 -21.97 -5.28
CA ASN A 376 -9.08 -22.62 -5.07
C ASN A 376 -10.13 -22.07 -6.07
N LYS A 377 -10.74 -22.95 -6.87
CA LYS A 377 -11.72 -22.56 -7.90
C LYS A 377 -12.97 -21.86 -7.35
N ARG A 378 -13.39 -22.15 -6.12
CA ARG A 378 -14.62 -21.57 -5.54
C ARG A 378 -14.38 -20.17 -4.96
N SER A 379 -13.30 -20.01 -4.19
CA SER A 379 -12.99 -18.76 -3.50
C SER A 379 -12.04 -17.84 -4.28
N GLN A 380 -11.42 -18.34 -5.35
CA GLN A 380 -10.46 -17.63 -6.22
C GLN A 380 -9.29 -17.03 -5.42
N VAL A 381 -8.86 -17.72 -4.37
CA VAL A 381 -7.71 -17.36 -3.52
C VAL A 381 -6.77 -18.55 -3.29
N PRO A 382 -5.46 -18.32 -3.12
CA PRO A 382 -4.47 -19.38 -2.90
C PRO A 382 -4.45 -19.83 -1.43
N VAL A 383 -5.40 -20.69 -1.05
CA VAL A 383 -5.58 -21.15 0.36
C VAL A 383 -4.31 -21.76 0.95
N TYR A 384 -3.57 -22.57 0.19
CA TYR A 384 -2.32 -23.17 0.69
C TYR A 384 -1.23 -22.13 0.95
N ALA A 385 -1.15 -21.07 0.15
CA ALA A 385 -0.22 -19.97 0.39
C ALA A 385 -0.62 -19.15 1.63
N ILE A 386 -1.92 -18.94 1.87
CA ILE A 386 -2.43 -18.31 3.10
C ILE A 386 -2.02 -19.11 4.34
N LEU A 387 -2.20 -20.44 4.31
CA LEU A 387 -1.81 -21.31 5.42
C LEU A 387 -0.29 -21.32 5.64
N LEU A 388 0.50 -21.26 4.55
CA LEU A 388 1.95 -21.14 4.65
C LEU A 388 2.36 -19.82 5.32
N CYS A 389 1.78 -18.68 4.91
CA CYS A 389 1.99 -17.39 5.58
C CYS A 389 1.68 -17.48 7.07
N LEU A 390 0.52 -18.04 7.42
CA LEU A 390 0.08 -18.17 8.81
C LEU A 390 1.08 -18.97 9.65
N VAL A 391 1.48 -20.14 9.18
CA VAL A 391 2.41 -21.02 9.90
C VAL A 391 3.78 -20.35 10.09
N ILE A 392 4.30 -19.68 9.06
CA ILE A 392 5.58 -18.98 9.16
C ILE A 392 5.46 -17.79 10.13
N GLN A 393 4.39 -16.99 10.05
CA GLN A 393 4.18 -15.87 10.97
C GLN A 393 4.08 -16.33 12.42
N MET A 394 3.35 -17.42 12.69
CA MET A 394 3.27 -18.01 14.03
C MET A 394 4.64 -18.54 14.51
N GLY A 395 5.42 -19.15 13.61
CA GLY A 395 6.78 -19.59 13.91
C GLY A 395 7.72 -18.43 14.27
N LEU A 396 7.64 -17.32 13.54
CA LEU A 396 8.42 -16.11 13.84
C LEU A 396 7.99 -15.47 15.17
N ASN A 397 6.68 -15.40 15.44
CA ASN A 397 6.17 -14.92 16.71
C ASN A 397 6.53 -15.84 17.89
N SER A 398 6.73 -17.14 17.66
CA SER A 398 7.19 -18.10 18.69
C SER A 398 8.57 -17.73 19.27
N ILE A 399 9.41 -17.03 18.50
CA ILE A 399 10.75 -16.60 18.95
C ILE A 399 10.63 -15.71 20.20
N TYR A 400 9.53 -14.97 20.32
CA TYR A 400 9.24 -14.14 21.48
C TYR A 400 8.97 -14.93 22.77
N PHE A 401 8.79 -16.26 22.72
CA PHE A 401 8.85 -17.09 23.94
C PHE A 401 10.27 -17.14 24.53
N ALA A 402 11.30 -17.13 23.68
CA ALA A 402 12.70 -17.32 24.09
C ALA A 402 13.33 -16.01 24.59
N SER A 403 13.42 -14.99 23.73
CA SER A 403 14.00 -13.66 24.06
C SER A 403 13.21 -12.48 23.43
N TYR A 404 13.22 -11.30 24.06
CA TYR A 404 12.69 -10.07 23.46
C TYR A 404 13.55 -9.65 22.26
N GLU A 405 14.86 -9.80 22.42
CA GLU A 405 15.93 -9.43 21.49
C GLU A 405 15.89 -10.32 20.24
N GLY A 406 15.59 -11.61 20.42
CA GLY A 406 15.30 -12.52 19.30
C GLY A 406 14.10 -12.07 18.46
N PHE A 407 13.07 -11.46 19.06
CA PHE A 407 11.96 -10.89 18.29
C PHE A 407 12.31 -9.53 17.66
N SER A 408 13.11 -8.69 18.33
CA SER A 408 13.66 -7.47 17.71
C SER A 408 14.46 -7.80 16.43
N THR A 409 15.14 -8.95 16.43
CA THR A 409 15.78 -9.49 15.22
C THR A 409 14.76 -9.81 14.11
N VAL A 410 13.56 -10.33 14.44
CA VAL A 410 12.47 -10.53 13.47
C VAL A 410 11.99 -9.21 12.87
N ILE A 411 11.85 -8.16 13.69
CA ILE A 411 11.50 -6.81 13.24
C ILE A 411 12.55 -6.31 12.23
N SER A 412 13.83 -6.48 12.55
CA SER A 412 14.94 -6.06 11.69
C SER A 412 14.96 -6.83 10.37
N ILE A 413 14.75 -8.15 10.39
CA ILE A 413 14.71 -8.97 9.17
C ILE A 413 13.52 -8.60 8.27
N ALA A 414 12.37 -8.27 8.86
CA ALA A 414 11.19 -7.87 8.10
C ALA A 414 11.50 -6.65 7.19
N THR A 415 12.02 -5.58 7.79
CA THR A 415 12.36 -4.35 7.05
C THR A 415 13.56 -4.54 6.14
N PHE A 416 14.61 -5.21 6.62
CA PHE A 416 15.81 -5.46 5.83
C PHE A 416 15.52 -6.32 4.59
N GLY A 417 14.68 -7.35 4.73
CA GLY A 417 14.23 -8.19 3.61
C GLY A 417 13.53 -7.36 2.52
N PHE A 418 12.64 -6.44 2.92
CA PHE A 418 12.04 -5.49 1.99
C PHE A 418 13.09 -4.62 1.31
N TYR A 419 14.03 -4.03 2.05
CA TYR A 419 15.01 -3.12 1.46
C TYR A 419 15.99 -3.78 0.50
N VAL A 420 16.44 -5.00 0.80
CA VAL A 420 17.22 -5.80 -0.15
C VAL A 420 16.39 -6.09 -1.39
N SER A 421 15.15 -6.52 -1.21
CA SER A 421 14.25 -6.81 -2.32
C SER A 421 13.92 -5.57 -3.17
N TYR A 422 13.88 -4.38 -2.54
CA TYR A 422 13.66 -3.11 -3.23
C TYR A 422 14.90 -2.61 -3.96
N ALA A 423 16.08 -2.83 -3.40
CA ALA A 423 17.34 -2.41 -3.99
C ALA A 423 17.64 -3.19 -5.28
N MET A 424 17.24 -4.45 -5.36
CA MET A 424 17.56 -5.32 -6.49
C MET A 424 17.01 -4.83 -7.85
N PRO A 425 15.72 -4.48 -8.01
CA PRO A 425 15.21 -3.88 -9.25
C PRO A 425 15.96 -2.61 -9.66
N LEU A 426 16.25 -1.71 -8.70
CA LEU A 426 16.98 -0.46 -8.95
C LEU A 426 18.44 -0.73 -9.36
N LEU A 427 19.10 -1.69 -8.71
CA LEU A 427 20.46 -2.13 -9.02
C LEU A 427 20.55 -2.67 -10.44
N VAL A 428 19.69 -3.63 -10.80
CA VAL A 428 19.76 -4.25 -12.13
C VAL A 428 19.35 -3.28 -13.22
N ARG A 429 18.46 -2.32 -12.93
CA ARG A 429 18.11 -1.22 -13.82
C ARG A 429 19.34 -0.38 -14.17
N LEU A 430 20.09 0.07 -13.16
CA LEU A 430 21.31 0.86 -13.35
C LEU A 430 22.42 0.05 -14.00
N TRP A 431 22.57 -1.22 -13.61
CA TRP A 431 23.55 -2.11 -14.20
C TRP A 431 23.30 -2.33 -15.70
N SER A 432 22.05 -2.60 -16.08
CA SER A 432 21.69 -2.79 -17.49
C SER A 432 21.85 -1.51 -18.32
N LEU A 433 21.65 -0.33 -17.72
CA LEU A 433 21.96 0.96 -18.34
C LEU A 433 23.46 1.12 -18.60
N VAL A 434 24.30 0.85 -17.60
CA VAL A 434 25.78 0.93 -17.72
C VAL A 434 26.32 -0.10 -18.71
N ALA A 435 25.74 -1.30 -18.73
CA ALA A 435 26.10 -2.37 -19.66
C ALA A 435 25.61 -2.12 -21.11
N GLY A 436 24.88 -1.03 -21.36
CA GLY A 436 24.50 -0.59 -22.70
C GLY A 436 23.31 -1.32 -23.32
N TYR A 437 22.51 -2.05 -22.53
CA TYR A 437 21.35 -2.77 -23.05
C TYR A 437 20.22 -1.83 -23.49
N GLU A 438 19.72 -2.01 -24.72
CA GLU A 438 18.70 -1.14 -25.32
C GLU A 438 17.37 -1.13 -24.53
N HIS A 439 16.93 -2.29 -24.02
CA HIS A 439 15.73 -2.42 -23.20
C HIS A 439 15.83 -1.69 -21.86
N ALA A 440 17.04 -1.35 -21.41
CA ALA A 440 17.26 -0.57 -20.20
C ALA A 440 17.11 0.94 -20.45
N LYS A 441 17.33 1.43 -21.68
CA LYS A 441 17.35 2.87 -21.99
C LYS A 441 15.99 3.55 -21.76
N VAL A 442 14.89 2.85 -22.01
CA VAL A 442 13.52 3.34 -21.75
C VAL A 442 12.65 2.17 -21.34
N ILE A 443 11.93 2.27 -20.22
CA ILE A 443 10.88 1.31 -19.88
C ILE A 443 9.64 1.63 -20.74
N PRO A 444 9.13 0.67 -21.54
CA PRO A 444 7.89 0.86 -22.26
C PRO A 444 6.70 0.75 -21.30
N GLY A 445 6.20 1.87 -20.79
CA GLY A 445 5.06 1.92 -19.87
C GLY A 445 4.19 3.17 -20.08
N ARG A 446 2.93 3.12 -19.62
CA ARG A 446 2.05 4.30 -19.67
C ARG A 446 2.54 5.40 -18.74
N TYR A 447 3.19 5.02 -17.64
CA TYR A 447 3.90 5.90 -16.73
C TYR A 447 5.42 5.75 -16.96
N THR A 448 6.09 6.85 -17.28
CA THR A 448 7.55 6.89 -17.41
C THR A 448 8.12 8.17 -16.81
N LEU A 449 9.28 8.06 -16.17
CA LEU A 449 10.07 9.18 -15.67
C LEU A 449 10.98 9.77 -16.75
N GLY A 450 11.00 9.18 -17.94
CA GLY A 450 11.87 9.59 -19.04
C GLY A 450 13.34 9.20 -18.83
N ARG A 451 14.19 9.57 -19.78
CA ARG A 451 15.57 9.08 -19.88
C ARG A 451 16.54 9.61 -18.82
N THR A 452 16.22 10.74 -18.20
CA THR A 452 17.12 11.44 -17.26
C THR A 452 16.69 11.23 -15.81
N LEU A 453 15.41 11.44 -15.51
CA LEU A 453 14.90 11.33 -14.14
C LEU A 453 14.81 9.87 -13.68
N SER A 454 14.54 8.91 -14.58
CA SER A 454 14.50 7.48 -14.23
C SER A 454 15.84 7.01 -13.63
N PRO A 455 17.01 7.14 -14.29
CA PRO A 455 18.28 6.72 -13.69
C PRO A 455 18.62 7.45 -12.39
N ILE A 456 18.32 8.76 -12.28
CA ILE A 456 18.60 9.54 -11.07
C ILE A 456 17.78 9.01 -9.89
N ALA A 457 16.47 8.81 -10.08
CA ALA A 457 15.60 8.29 -9.03
C ALA A 457 16.02 6.87 -8.60
N ASN A 458 16.40 6.01 -9.55
CA ASN A 458 16.93 4.68 -9.25
C ASN A 458 18.26 4.75 -8.47
N ALA A 459 19.17 5.66 -8.83
CA ALA A 459 20.47 5.80 -8.16
C ALA A 459 20.33 6.34 -6.73
N VAL A 460 19.54 7.40 -6.54
CA VAL A 460 19.26 7.97 -5.22
C VAL A 460 18.54 6.93 -4.34
N GLY A 461 17.52 6.27 -4.88
CA GLY A 461 16.79 5.21 -4.19
C GLY A 461 17.70 4.04 -3.80
N LEU A 462 18.62 3.63 -4.69
CA LEU A 462 19.55 2.54 -4.39
C LEU A 462 20.51 2.91 -3.25
N VAL A 463 21.10 4.10 -3.29
CA VAL A 463 22.01 4.57 -2.22
C VAL A 463 21.26 4.63 -0.89
N PHE A 464 20.04 5.15 -0.89
CA PHE A 464 19.17 5.17 0.29
C PHE A 464 18.90 3.76 0.84
N LEU A 465 18.48 2.81 0.00
CA LEU A 465 18.17 1.44 0.43
C LEU A 465 19.41 0.69 0.91
N LEU A 466 20.58 0.93 0.32
CA LEU A 466 21.85 0.35 0.78
C LEU A 466 22.25 0.91 2.15
N PHE A 467 22.14 2.22 2.33
CA PHE A 467 22.37 2.87 3.62
C PHE A 467 21.44 2.30 4.69
N ALA A 468 20.13 2.29 4.41
CA ALA A 468 19.13 1.79 5.33
C ALA A 468 19.33 0.30 5.63
N GLY A 469 19.76 -0.49 4.64
CA GLY A 469 20.15 -1.87 4.84
C GLY A 469 21.27 -2.00 5.87
N VAL A 470 22.37 -1.26 5.73
CA VAL A 470 23.49 -1.30 6.68
C VAL A 470 23.02 -0.92 8.09
N ASP A 471 22.16 0.09 8.20
CA ASP A 471 21.65 0.62 9.47
C ASP A 471 20.93 -0.45 10.32
N PHE A 472 20.07 -1.26 9.70
CA PHE A 472 19.35 -2.36 10.37
C PHE A 472 20.23 -3.50 10.90
N ASN A 473 21.53 -3.50 10.60
CA ASN A 473 22.47 -4.49 11.11
C ASN A 473 23.20 -4.05 12.38
N PHE A 474 23.02 -2.79 12.80
CA PHE A 474 23.63 -2.29 14.02
C PHE A 474 22.86 -2.72 15.29
N PRO A 475 23.56 -2.91 16.41
CA PRO A 475 22.94 -3.09 17.71
C PRO A 475 22.22 -1.81 18.15
N GLN A 476 21.10 -1.97 18.86
CA GLN A 476 20.25 -0.84 19.31
C GLN A 476 20.69 -0.26 20.66
N GLU A 477 21.51 -0.99 21.42
CA GLU A 477 21.96 -0.59 22.75
C GLU A 477 23.45 -0.91 22.95
N GLY A 478 24.12 -0.06 23.72
CA GLY A 478 25.51 -0.17 24.13
C GLY A 478 25.65 -0.17 25.67
N PRO A 479 26.69 -0.81 26.23
CA PRO A 479 27.70 -1.64 25.57
C PRO A 479 27.11 -2.94 25.02
N VAL A 480 27.67 -3.40 23.89
CA VAL A 480 27.16 -4.58 23.18
C VAL A 480 27.57 -5.86 23.87
N SER A 481 26.61 -6.72 24.15
CA SER A 481 26.75 -8.05 24.74
C SER A 481 26.14 -9.12 23.79
N PRO A 482 26.39 -10.41 24.02
CA PRO A 482 25.69 -11.47 23.29
C PRO A 482 24.16 -11.42 23.45
N ASP A 483 23.68 -10.85 24.56
CA ASP A 483 22.25 -10.82 24.86
C ASP A 483 21.53 -9.67 24.14
N ASN A 484 22.19 -8.52 23.92
CA ASN A 484 21.59 -7.34 23.24
C ASN A 484 22.04 -7.15 21.78
N MET A 485 22.85 -8.07 21.24
CA MET A 485 23.31 -8.00 19.86
C MET A 485 22.15 -8.16 18.87
N ASN A 486 22.14 -7.34 17.82
CA ASN A 486 21.22 -7.50 16.71
C ASN A 486 21.74 -8.57 15.74
N TYR A 487 21.06 -9.73 15.71
CA TYR A 487 21.44 -10.87 14.87
C TYR A 487 20.85 -10.83 13.45
N CYS A 488 20.39 -9.66 12.97
CA CYS A 488 19.82 -9.48 11.64
C CYS A 488 20.76 -9.98 10.52
N SER A 489 22.05 -9.62 10.58
CA SER A 489 23.07 -10.06 9.60
C SER A 489 23.23 -11.59 9.54
N ALA A 490 23.21 -12.24 10.70
CA ALA A 490 23.31 -13.70 10.80
C ALA A 490 22.06 -14.38 10.23
N ALA A 491 20.87 -13.88 10.59
CA ALA A 491 19.62 -14.42 10.07
C ALA A 491 19.49 -14.23 8.55
N PHE A 492 19.93 -13.09 8.02
CA PHE A 492 20.05 -12.86 6.59
C PHE A 492 21.02 -13.85 5.94
N GLY A 493 22.16 -14.12 6.57
CA GLY A 493 23.09 -15.16 6.12
C GLY A 493 22.43 -16.54 6.04
N VAL A 494 21.58 -16.89 7.00
CA VAL A 494 20.79 -18.14 6.98
C VAL A 494 19.79 -18.16 5.83
N ILE A 495 19.03 -17.08 5.62
CA ILE A 495 18.07 -16.99 4.50
C ILE A 495 18.80 -17.05 3.16
N GLY A 496 19.94 -16.36 3.03
CA GLY A 496 20.80 -16.41 1.86
C GLY A 496 21.36 -17.81 1.60
N ALA A 497 21.76 -18.53 2.65
CA ALA A 497 22.21 -19.91 2.55
C ALA A 497 21.07 -20.85 2.12
N ILE A 498 19.86 -20.68 2.66
CA ILE A 498 18.67 -21.42 2.23
C ILE A 498 18.37 -21.13 0.76
N SER A 499 18.38 -19.86 0.37
CA SER A 499 18.17 -19.43 -1.02
C SER A 499 19.22 -20.04 -1.96
N LEU A 500 20.49 -20.06 -1.57
CA LEU A 500 21.57 -20.64 -2.36
C LEU A 500 21.46 -22.17 -2.44
N ALA A 501 21.17 -22.83 -1.33
CA ALA A 501 20.99 -24.29 -1.29
C ALA A 501 19.82 -24.70 -2.20
N THR A 502 18.67 -24.03 -2.06
CA THR A 502 17.49 -24.30 -2.89
C THR A 502 17.71 -23.92 -4.37
N TRP A 503 18.50 -22.90 -4.66
CA TRP A 503 18.95 -22.59 -6.02
C TRP A 503 19.77 -23.72 -6.64
N VAL A 504 20.77 -24.24 -5.91
CA VAL A 504 21.66 -25.30 -6.39
C VAL A 504 20.90 -26.61 -6.58
N LEU A 505 19.99 -26.95 -5.66
CA LEU A 505 19.25 -28.21 -5.66
C LEU A 505 18.13 -28.24 -6.71
N ASP A 506 17.36 -27.16 -6.84
CA ASP A 506 16.11 -27.13 -7.61
C ASP A 506 16.02 -25.92 -8.56
N GLY A 507 16.27 -24.71 -8.03
CA GLY A 507 16.03 -23.45 -8.75
C GLY A 507 16.75 -23.33 -10.09
N ARG A 508 18.01 -23.77 -10.19
CA ARG A 508 18.78 -23.74 -11.46
C ARG A 508 18.09 -24.49 -12.60
N LYS A 509 17.34 -25.55 -12.29
CA LYS A 509 16.67 -26.40 -13.28
C LYS A 509 15.25 -25.95 -13.55
N ASN A 510 14.50 -25.59 -12.49
CA ASN A 510 13.05 -25.42 -12.57
C ASN A 510 12.58 -23.97 -12.50
N PHE A 511 13.35 -23.05 -11.93
CA PHE A 511 12.95 -21.64 -11.83
C PHE A 511 13.10 -20.93 -13.17
N THR A 512 11.99 -20.59 -13.80
CA THR A 512 12.01 -19.88 -15.10
C THR A 512 11.83 -18.38 -14.96
N GLY A 513 11.20 -17.91 -13.86
CA GLY A 513 10.69 -16.54 -13.78
C GLY A 513 9.62 -16.25 -14.85
N PRO A 514 9.24 -14.98 -15.05
CA PRO A 514 8.36 -14.57 -16.14
C PRO A 514 8.94 -14.94 -17.51
N LYS A 515 8.13 -15.46 -18.43
CA LYS A 515 8.58 -15.85 -19.78
C LYS A 515 8.77 -14.60 -20.64
N THR A 516 9.99 -14.09 -20.69
CA THR A 516 10.39 -12.86 -21.40
C THR A 516 10.47 -12.99 -22.92
N GLU A 517 10.57 -14.21 -23.48
CA GLU A 517 10.72 -14.46 -24.93
C GLU A 517 9.58 -13.88 -25.80
N ARG A 518 8.42 -13.58 -25.20
CA ARG A 518 7.27 -12.97 -25.89
C ARG A 518 7.24 -11.44 -25.86
N LEU A 519 8.10 -10.80 -25.07
CA LEU A 519 8.20 -9.33 -24.99
C LEU A 519 9.02 -8.75 -26.16
N GLU A 520 9.92 -9.53 -26.75
CA GLU A 520 10.77 -9.12 -27.89
C GLU A 520 10.07 -9.20 -29.26
N GLY A 521 8.89 -9.82 -29.34
CA GLY A 521 8.23 -10.21 -30.59
C GLY A 521 7.16 -9.26 -31.16
N VAL A 522 6.97 -8.06 -30.62
CA VAL A 522 5.97 -7.12 -31.17
C VAL A 522 6.69 -5.84 -31.62
N PRO A 523 6.86 -5.62 -32.93
CA PRO A 523 7.37 -4.36 -33.45
C PRO A 523 6.51 -3.21 -32.92
N ALA A 524 7.13 -2.05 -32.72
CA ALA A 524 6.53 -0.79 -32.24
C ALA A 524 5.18 -0.38 -32.88
N ALA A 525 4.75 -1.06 -33.94
CA ALA A 525 3.44 -0.95 -34.59
C ALA A 525 2.24 -1.23 -33.67
N ALA A 526 2.30 -2.17 -32.71
CA ALA A 526 1.13 -2.45 -31.85
C ALA A 526 0.98 -1.43 -30.70
N ALA A 527 2.10 -0.93 -30.18
CA ALA A 527 2.12 0.17 -29.21
C ALA A 527 1.70 1.50 -29.88
N ALA A 528 2.13 1.71 -31.14
CA ALA A 528 1.66 2.82 -31.96
C ALA A 528 0.16 2.68 -32.31
N ALA A 529 -0.35 1.48 -32.57
CA ALA A 529 -1.78 1.25 -32.83
C ALA A 529 -2.65 1.52 -31.58
N ALA A 530 -2.16 1.17 -30.38
CA ALA A 530 -2.84 1.47 -29.11
C ALA A 530 -2.76 2.97 -28.73
N ALA A 531 -1.69 3.66 -29.13
CA ALA A 531 -1.56 5.10 -28.97
C ALA A 531 -2.44 5.87 -29.97
N ASP A 532 -2.52 5.38 -31.21
CA ASP A 532 -3.34 5.93 -32.29
C ASP A 532 -4.84 5.70 -32.04
N SER A 533 -5.24 4.56 -31.45
CA SER A 533 -6.62 4.32 -31.02
C SER A 533 -7.02 5.23 -29.85
N SER A 534 -6.11 5.47 -28.90
CA SER A 534 -6.31 6.43 -27.80
C SER A 534 -6.41 7.88 -28.31
N MET A 535 -5.59 8.25 -29.30
CA MET A 535 -5.58 9.58 -29.90
C MET A 535 -6.80 9.82 -30.79
N LYS A 536 -7.30 8.79 -31.47
CA LYS A 536 -8.56 8.82 -32.21
C LYS A 536 -9.77 8.90 -31.28
N MET A 537 -9.75 8.28 -30.10
CA MET A 537 -10.81 8.44 -29.09
C MET A 537 -10.86 9.87 -28.51
N THR A 538 -9.71 10.47 -28.18
CA THR A 538 -9.67 11.88 -27.72
C THR A 538 -10.01 12.86 -28.83
N ALA A 539 -9.64 12.58 -30.08
CA ALA A 539 -10.06 13.38 -31.23
C ALA A 539 -11.57 13.26 -31.51
N LYS A 540 -12.18 12.07 -31.34
CA LYS A 540 -13.64 11.88 -31.46
C LYS A 540 -14.40 12.58 -30.33
N ALA A 541 -13.85 12.55 -29.11
CA ALA A 541 -14.39 13.29 -27.97
C ALA A 541 -14.30 14.82 -28.17
N GLY A 542 -13.20 15.33 -28.76
CA GLY A 542 -13.04 16.74 -29.10
C GLY A 542 -13.86 17.20 -30.32
N ALA A 543 -14.09 16.34 -31.30
CA ALA A 543 -14.94 16.62 -32.46
C ALA A 543 -16.43 16.62 -32.11
N ALA A 544 -16.87 15.80 -31.14
CA ALA A 544 -18.23 15.84 -30.61
C ALA A 544 -18.54 17.15 -29.85
N THR A 545 -17.52 17.81 -29.30
CA THR A 545 -17.65 19.15 -28.68
C THR A 545 -17.60 20.28 -29.71
N ALA A 546 -17.05 20.06 -30.91
CA ALA A 546 -16.88 21.08 -31.94
C ALA A 546 -17.98 21.07 -33.04
N ALA A 547 -18.82 20.03 -33.10
CA ALA A 547 -19.89 19.88 -34.09
C ALA A 547 -21.28 20.36 -33.63
N GLY A 548 -21.35 21.26 -32.64
CA GLY A 548 -22.56 22.02 -32.33
C GLY A 548 -22.47 23.41 -32.97
N GLY A 549 -23.25 23.69 -34.00
CA GLY A 549 -23.47 25.05 -34.50
C GLY A 549 -24.91 25.24 -34.98
N PRO A 550 -25.33 26.46 -35.36
CA PRO A 550 -24.95 27.79 -34.87
C PRO A 550 -26.09 28.42 -34.02
N VAL A 551 -25.76 29.30 -33.07
CA VAL A 551 -26.73 30.19 -32.42
C VAL A 551 -26.85 31.45 -33.28
N GLY A 552 -28.04 31.69 -33.84
CA GLY A 552 -28.34 32.88 -34.63
C GLY A 552 -28.49 34.13 -33.75
N GLU A 553 -27.83 35.21 -34.17
CA GLU A 553 -27.97 36.58 -33.68
C GLU A 553 -29.32 37.21 -34.04
N HIS A 554 -29.83 38.10 -33.17
CA HIS A 554 -30.30 39.45 -33.53
C HIS A 554 -30.45 40.26 -32.21
N LYS A 555 -29.53 41.20 -31.89
CA LYS A 555 -29.54 42.66 -32.20
C LYS A 555 -30.75 43.40 -31.59
N ASP A 556 -30.67 44.53 -30.90
CA ASP A 556 -29.62 45.54 -30.67
C ASP A 556 -29.98 46.36 -29.41
N GLY A 557 -28.95 46.87 -28.71
CA GLY A 557 -28.88 48.21 -28.12
C GLY A 557 -29.74 48.58 -26.90
N SER A 558 -29.09 48.99 -25.80
CA SER A 558 -29.09 50.40 -25.40
C SER A 558 -28.17 50.67 -24.20
N ILE A 559 -27.88 51.95 -24.05
CA ILE A 559 -26.73 52.58 -23.39
C ILE A 559 -27.00 52.84 -21.90
N MET A 560 -25.90 52.95 -21.14
CA MET A 560 -25.72 53.51 -19.79
C MET A 560 -26.86 54.36 -19.20
N GLY A 561 -27.13 54.16 -17.91
CA GLY A 561 -27.86 55.11 -17.06
C GLY A 561 -27.93 54.62 -15.63
N SER A 562 -27.70 55.52 -14.69
CA SER A 562 -27.39 55.30 -13.28
C SER A 562 -28.60 55.06 -12.36
N SER A 563 -28.30 54.49 -11.18
CA SER A 563 -28.83 54.80 -9.84
C SER A 563 -30.35 54.81 -9.57
N ASP A 564 -30.69 54.00 -8.57
CA ASP A 564 -31.65 54.20 -7.48
C ASP A 564 -33.18 54.20 -7.73
N ASP A 565 -33.81 53.49 -6.81
CA ASP A 565 -35.13 53.68 -6.19
C ASP A 565 -36.44 53.14 -6.82
N VAL A 566 -37.04 52.25 -6.00
CA VAL A 566 -38.42 52.25 -5.47
C VAL A 566 -39.61 52.10 -6.44
N GLY A 567 -40.50 51.16 -6.06
CA GLY A 567 -41.95 51.25 -6.30
C GLY A 567 -42.47 50.32 -7.38
N VAL A 568 -43.11 49.18 -7.08
CA VAL A 568 -44.51 49.04 -6.62
C VAL A 568 -45.55 49.05 -7.77
N PHE A 569 -46.36 47.98 -7.75
CA PHE A 569 -47.74 47.80 -8.24
C PHE A 569 -48.06 47.41 -9.71
N GLU A 570 -48.73 46.24 -9.77
CA GLU A 570 -50.00 45.94 -10.46
C GLU A 570 -50.07 45.63 -11.96
N GLY A 571 -50.92 44.65 -12.28
CA GLY A 571 -51.80 44.78 -13.45
C GLY A 571 -51.91 43.58 -14.40
N ARG A 572 -52.73 42.59 -13.99
CA ARG A 572 -53.69 41.80 -14.80
C ARG A 572 -53.55 41.73 -16.33
N GLY A 573 -53.66 40.50 -16.84
CA GLY A 573 -54.92 40.09 -17.50
C GLY A 573 -54.82 39.48 -18.91
N THR A 574 -55.39 38.27 -19.04
CA THR A 574 -56.19 37.74 -20.18
C THR A 574 -55.52 37.53 -21.54
N SER A 575 -55.84 36.58 -22.41
CA SER A 575 -56.67 35.35 -22.44
C SER A 575 -56.67 34.84 -23.90
N LEU A 576 -57.00 33.55 -24.14
CA LEU A 576 -57.57 32.97 -25.39
C LEU A 576 -56.61 32.86 -26.61
N ASP A 577 -56.68 31.92 -27.55
CA ASP A 577 -57.44 30.68 -27.82
C ASP A 577 -56.83 30.12 -29.14
N GLY A 578 -57.11 28.87 -29.54
CA GLY A 578 -56.96 28.45 -30.96
C GLY A 578 -56.21 27.14 -31.27
N SER A 579 -57.02 26.13 -31.55
CA SER A 579 -56.82 24.76 -32.08
C SER A 579 -55.95 24.53 -33.33
N GLN A 580 -55.40 23.31 -33.50
CA GLN A 580 -55.77 22.35 -34.58
C GLN A 580 -55.07 20.97 -34.47
N HIS A 581 -55.78 19.93 -34.93
CA HIS A 581 -55.50 18.48 -34.93
C HIS A 581 -54.56 18.00 -36.06
N GLY A 582 -53.99 16.79 -35.92
CA GLY A 582 -53.47 15.99 -37.06
C GLY A 582 -52.55 14.81 -36.71
N ASP A 583 -53.16 13.68 -36.32
CA ASP A 583 -52.81 12.26 -36.49
C ASP A 583 -51.36 11.76 -36.76
N TYR A 584 -50.87 10.84 -35.92
CA TYR A 584 -49.95 9.72 -36.24
C TYR A 584 -49.97 8.71 -35.08
N ASP A 585 -50.95 7.82 -35.10
CA ASP A 585 -51.20 6.79 -34.09
C ASP A 585 -51.26 5.41 -34.79
N GLU A 586 -50.11 4.85 -35.20
CA GLU A 586 -50.10 3.50 -35.81
C GLU A 586 -48.85 2.63 -35.57
N GLU A 587 -47.93 3.00 -34.66
CA GLU A 587 -46.71 2.19 -34.42
C GLU A 587 -46.61 1.60 -33.00
N LYS A 588 -47.62 1.82 -32.15
CA LYS A 588 -47.64 1.34 -30.75
C LYS A 588 -48.44 0.06 -30.52
N ARG A 589 -48.94 -0.61 -31.57
CA ARG A 589 -49.70 -1.87 -31.46
C ARG A 589 -48.92 -3.15 -31.79
N ALA A 590 -47.63 -3.07 -32.15
CA ALA A 590 -46.84 -4.25 -32.52
C ALA A 590 -45.90 -4.81 -31.44
N ALA A 591 -45.71 -4.14 -30.30
CA ALA A 591 -44.70 -4.54 -29.29
C ALA A 591 -45.26 -5.17 -28.01
N ALA A 592 -46.57 -5.44 -27.92
CA ALA A 592 -47.23 -5.93 -26.71
C ALA A 592 -47.79 -7.37 -26.82
N ALA A 593 -47.39 -8.14 -27.83
CA ALA A 593 -47.93 -9.48 -28.08
C ALA A 593 -46.91 -10.65 -27.99
N ASP A 594 -45.63 -10.39 -27.73
CA ASP A 594 -44.60 -11.45 -27.75
C ASP A 594 -44.09 -11.89 -26.36
N ASP A 595 -44.55 -11.24 -25.28
CA ASP A 595 -44.09 -11.50 -23.91
C ASP A 595 -45.00 -12.46 -23.11
N ALA A 596 -46.04 -13.02 -23.74
CA ALA A 596 -46.96 -13.99 -23.10
C ALA A 596 -46.75 -15.45 -23.56
N ARG A 597 -45.66 -15.77 -24.29
CA ARG A 597 -45.46 -17.11 -24.88
C ARG A 597 -44.15 -17.82 -24.51
N LYS A 598 -43.40 -17.36 -23.50
CA LYS A 598 -42.17 -18.02 -23.02
C LYS A 598 -42.14 -18.31 -21.51
N MET A 599 -43.30 -18.37 -20.86
CA MET A 599 -43.44 -18.97 -19.52
C MET A 599 -44.55 -20.03 -19.54
N ALA A 600 -44.23 -21.19 -20.10
CA ALA A 600 -44.89 -22.48 -19.92
C ALA A 600 -43.82 -23.57 -19.97
#